data_AF-A0A437QC13-F1
#
_entry.id   AF-A0A437QC13-F1
#
_cell.length_a   1.000
_cell.length_b   1.000
_cell.length_c   1.000
_cell.angle_alpha   90.00
_cell.angle_beta   90.00
_cell.angle_gamma   90.00
#
_symmetry.space_group_name_H-M   'P 1'
#
loop_
_entity.id
_entity.type
_entity.pdbx_description
1 polymer ?
#
loop_
_entity_poly.entity_id
_entity_poly.type
_entity_poly.pdbx_seq_one_letter_code
_entity_poly.pdbx_strand_id
1 'polypeptide(L)' 'MAQITIYLDDELIQKVKQASAEAKVSQSQWIADLIRQQSHTDWPLAVREMAGSWQVFPQQDELRAEQGDDIPRESL' A
#
# COMPACT_ATOMS: atom_id res chain seq x y z
N MET A 1 10.48 18.26 -20.24
CA MET A 1 9.43 17.69 -19.39
C MET A 1 8.20 17.48 -20.24
N ALA A 2 7.50 16.35 -20.07
CA ALA A 2 6.23 16.10 -20.76
C ALA A 2 5.07 16.74 -19.98
N GLN A 3 4.12 17.34 -20.69
CA GLN A 3 2.90 17.89 -20.11
C GLN A 3 1.72 16.97 -20.49
N ILE A 4 0.88 16.65 -19.51
CA ILE A 4 -0.32 15.82 -19.70
C ILE A 4 -1.52 16.65 -19.24
N THR A 5 -2.58 16.64 -20.04
CA THR A 5 -3.88 17.19 -19.66
C THR A 5 -4.81 16.04 -19.36
N ILE A 6 -5.40 16.02 -18.17
CA ILE A 6 -6.33 15.00 -17.71
C ILE A 6 -7.65 15.66 -17.30
N TYR A 7 -8.76 14.97 -17.54
CA TYR A 7 -10.06 15.38 -17.04
C TYR A 7 -10.25 14.81 -15.63
N LEU A 8 -10.65 15.66 -14.71
CA LEU A 8 -11.01 15.30 -13.34
C LEU A 8 -12.45 15.78 -13.13
N ASP A 9 -13.28 14.94 -12.54
CA ASP A 9 -14.61 15.39 -12.11
C ASP A 9 -14.51 16.37 -10.92
N ASP A 10 -15.62 17.02 -10.63
CA ASP A 10 -15.70 18.06 -9.60
C ASP A 10 -15.38 17.51 -8.20
N GLU A 11 -15.70 16.26 -7.91
CA GLU A 11 -15.42 15.65 -6.61
C GLU A 11 -13.92 15.39 -6.46
N LEU A 12 -13.31 14.84 -7.50
CA LEU A 12 -11.91 14.47 -7.53
C LEU A 12 -11.00 15.70 -7.45
N ILE A 13 -11.34 16.81 -8.14
CA ILE A 13 -10.55 18.04 -8.03
C ILE A 13 -10.60 18.65 -6.63
N GLN A 14 -11.72 18.51 -5.90
CA GLN A 14 -11.78 18.96 -4.50
C GLN A 14 -10.89 18.11 -3.60
N LYS A 15 -10.90 16.78 -3.80
CA LYS A 15 -9.99 15.86 -3.08
C LYS A 15 -8.52 16.22 -3.33
N VAL A 16 -8.13 16.51 -4.56
CA VAL A 16 -6.77 16.95 -4.91
C VAL A 16 -6.42 18.27 -4.22
N LYS A 17 -7.32 19.25 -4.24
CA LYS A 17 -7.11 20.55 -3.57
C LYS A 17 -6.89 20.38 -2.06
N GLN A 18 -7.73 19.59 -1.41
CA GLN A 18 -7.63 19.34 0.02
C GLN A 18 -6.32 18.61 0.36
N ALA A 19 -6.04 17.49 -0.31
CA ALA A 19 -4.88 16.67 -0.01
C ALA A 19 -3.55 17.40 -0.29
N SER A 20 -3.47 18.19 -1.37
CA SER A 20 -2.30 19.01 -1.66
C SER A 20 -2.07 20.12 -0.63
N ALA A 21 -3.15 20.74 -0.11
CA ALA A 21 -3.08 21.74 0.94
C ALA A 21 -2.61 21.14 2.28
N GLU A 22 -3.15 19.98 2.67
CA GLU A 22 -2.74 19.23 3.86
C GLU A 22 -1.26 18.82 3.78
N ALA A 23 -0.81 18.37 2.61
CA ALA A 23 0.58 18.01 2.34
C ALA A 23 1.52 19.22 2.11
N LYS A 24 0.98 20.46 2.07
CA LYS A 24 1.72 21.71 1.82
C LYS A 24 2.54 21.71 0.52
N VAL A 25 2.02 21.07 -0.52
CA VAL A 25 2.63 21.01 -1.86
C VAL A 25 1.67 21.53 -2.93
N SER A 26 2.17 21.79 -4.14
CA SER A 26 1.30 22.15 -5.27
C SER A 26 0.45 20.95 -5.71
N GLN A 27 -0.70 21.21 -6.34
CA GLN A 27 -1.58 20.15 -6.88
C GLN A 27 -0.87 19.26 -7.91
N SER A 28 -0.08 19.87 -8.80
CA SER A 28 0.69 19.12 -9.81
C SER A 28 1.77 18.24 -9.17
N GLN A 29 2.46 18.74 -8.13
CA GLN A 29 3.42 17.95 -7.37
C GLN A 29 2.73 16.79 -6.64
N TRP A 30 1.60 17.06 -5.99
CA TRP A 30 0.83 16.03 -5.29
C TRP A 30 0.38 14.92 -6.24
N ILE A 31 -0.15 15.26 -7.43
CA ILE A 31 -0.55 14.28 -8.44
C ILE A 31 0.67 13.49 -8.94
N ALA A 32 1.80 14.16 -9.20
CA ALA A 32 3.01 13.48 -9.64
C ALA A 32 3.54 12.50 -8.59
N ASP A 33 3.49 12.86 -7.31
CA ASP A 33 3.90 12.02 -6.20
C ASP A 33 2.95 10.83 -6.02
N LEU A 34 1.64 11.04 -6.17
CA LEU A 34 0.63 9.97 -6.18
C LEU A 34 0.89 8.97 -7.31
N ILE A 35 1.18 9.44 -8.53
CA ILE A 35 1.50 8.56 -9.66
C ILE A 35 2.76 7.74 -9.36
N ARG A 36 3.81 8.35 -8.78
CA ARG A 36 5.01 7.61 -8.38
C ARG A 36 4.67 6.55 -7.35
N GLN A 37 3.93 6.91 -6.29
CA GLN A 37 3.48 5.98 -5.25
C GLN A 37 2.74 4.77 -5.82
N GLN A 38 1.79 5.01 -6.73
CA GLN A 38 0.99 3.94 -7.34
C GLN A 38 1.75 3.11 -8.38
N SER A 39 2.78 3.69 -9.00
CA SER A 39 3.60 3.02 -10.01
C SER A 39 4.78 2.25 -9.40
N HIS A 40 4.95 2.28 -8.08
CA HIS A 40 5.95 1.45 -7.41
C HIS A 40 5.61 -0.02 -7.63
N THR A 41 6.53 -0.72 -8.30
CA THR A 41 6.49 -2.18 -8.50
C THR A 41 7.14 -2.94 -7.36
N ASP A 42 7.84 -2.22 -6.48
CA ASP A 42 8.52 -2.76 -5.30
C ASP A 42 7.75 -2.42 -4.02
N TRP A 43 7.91 -3.29 -3.02
CA TRP A 43 7.41 -3.02 -1.67
C TRP A 43 7.99 -1.70 -1.11
N PRO A 44 7.16 -0.86 -0.45
CA PRO A 44 7.63 0.34 0.22
C PRO A 44 8.78 0.03 1.18
N LEU A 45 9.72 0.98 1.34
CA LEU A 45 10.89 0.78 2.21
C LEU A 45 10.49 0.34 3.62
N ALA A 46 9.49 0.99 4.21
CA ALA A 46 8.96 0.62 5.53
C ALA A 46 8.50 -0.84 5.62
N VAL A 47 7.94 -1.40 4.55
CA VAL A 47 7.53 -2.82 4.52
C VAL A 47 8.75 -3.73 4.38
N ARG A 48 9.72 -3.36 3.56
CA ARG A 48 10.98 -4.13 3.41
C ARG A 48 11.79 -4.15 4.69
N GLU A 49 11.87 -3.03 5.40
CA GLU A 49 12.56 -2.89 6.69
C GLU A 49 11.83 -3.62 7.83
N MET A 50 10.54 -3.91 7.67
CA MET A 50 9.79 -4.70 8.64
C MET A 50 10.16 -6.19 8.61
N ALA A 51 10.77 -6.68 7.52
CA ALA A 51 11.21 -8.06 7.42
C ALA A 51 12.34 -8.32 8.45
N GLY A 52 12.05 -9.13 9.47
CA GLY A 52 12.98 -9.43 10.55
C GLY A 52 13.03 -8.41 11.68
N SER A 53 12.15 -7.40 11.69
CA SER A 53 12.07 -6.42 12.79
C SER A 53 11.37 -6.96 14.04
N TRP A 54 10.65 -8.08 13.94
CA TRP A 54 10.06 -8.76 15.09
C TRP A 54 11.16 -9.38 15.96
N GLN A 55 11.33 -8.83 17.16
CA GLN A 55 12.36 -9.29 18.11
C GLN A 55 12.06 -10.65 18.71
N VAL A 56 10.77 -10.99 18.85
CA VAL A 56 10.30 -12.28 19.34
C VAL A 56 9.20 -12.72 18.38
N PHE A 57 9.47 -13.77 17.63
CA PHE A 57 8.51 -14.40 16.74
C PHE A 57 8.39 -15.87 17.18
N PRO A 58 7.17 -16.39 17.41
CA PRO A 58 7.00 -17.76 17.86
C PRO A 58 7.58 -18.74 16.84
N GLN A 59 8.10 -19.86 17.32
CA GLN A 59 8.56 -20.91 16.43
C GLN A 59 7.38 -21.52 15.67
N GLN A 60 7.68 -22.13 14.53
CA GLN A 60 6.68 -22.76 13.67
C GLN A 60 5.74 -23.68 14.43
N ASP A 61 6.27 -24.47 15.36
CA ASP A 61 5.50 -25.44 16.13
C ASP A 61 4.58 -24.78 17.17
N GLU A 62 4.98 -23.63 17.72
CA GLU A 62 4.16 -22.81 18.62
C GLU A 62 2.98 -22.17 17.87
N LEU A 63 3.21 -21.72 16.64
CA LEU A 63 2.15 -21.15 15.79
C LEU A 63 1.11 -22.18 15.37
N ARG A 64 1.52 -23.44 15.21
CA ARG A 64 0.64 -24.54 14.79
C ARG A 64 0.03 -25.32 15.94
N ALA A 65 0.44 -25.05 17.17
CA ALA A 65 -0.04 -25.77 18.35
C ALA A 65 -1.56 -25.71 18.53
N GLU A 66 -2.20 -24.62 18.08
CA GLU A 66 -3.66 -24.42 18.16
C GLU A 66 -4.37 -24.62 16.81
N GLN A 67 -3.65 -24.96 15.74
CA GLN A 67 -4.27 -25.26 14.45
C GLN A 67 -4.85 -26.67 14.47
N GLY A 68 -6.13 -26.80 14.11
CA GLY A 68 -6.75 -28.11 13.92
C GLY A 68 -6.15 -28.85 12.72
N ASP A 69 -6.30 -30.17 12.69
CA ASP A 69 -5.86 -30.98 11.57
C ASP A 69 -6.66 -30.66 10.30
N ASP A 70 -5.96 -30.58 9.16
CA ASP A 70 -6.59 -30.47 7.85
C ASP A 70 -7.51 -31.68 7.61
N ILE A 71 -8.79 -31.41 7.36
CA ILE A 71 -9.72 -32.46 6.95
C ILE A 71 -9.48 -32.83 5.48
N PRO A 72 -9.61 -34.11 5.11
CA PRO A 72 -9.48 -34.52 3.71
C PRO A 72 -10.53 -33.81 2.85
N ARG A 73 -10.11 -33.43 1.64
CA ARG A 73 -11.01 -32.83 0.65
C ARG A 73 -12.13 -33.80 0.32
N GLU A 74 -13.35 -33.29 0.14
CA GLU A 74 -14.51 -34.11 -0.26
C GLU A 74 -14.24 -34.87 -1.55
N SER A 75 -14.73 -36.12 -1.60
CA SER A 75 -14.70 -36.96 -2.79
C SER A 75 -15.64 -36.42 -3.86
N LEU A 76 -15.19 -36.44 -5.12
CA LEU A 76 -15.99 -36.06 -6.30
C LEU A 76 -17.13 -37.06 -6.57
#